data_AF-A0A0S8KG95-F1
#
_entry.id   AF-A0A0S8KG95-F1
#
_cell.length_a   1.000
_cell.length_b   1.000
_cell.length_c   1.000
_cell.angle_alpha   90.00
_cell.angle_beta   90.00
_cell.angle_gamma   90.00
#
_symmetry.space_group_name_H-M   'P 1'
#
loop_
_entity.id
_entity.type
_entity.pdbx_description
1 polymer ?
#
loop_
_entity_poly.entity_id
_entity_poly.type
_entity_poly.pdbx_seq_one_letter_code
_entity_poly.pdbx_strand_id
1 'polypeptide(L)'
;MHEQPFWQIVAPGLLSSDFDWLRALRGAVSSIIVFGCWDDGDTNRACREVYVLLRILGAARAAVVDKEADYIRNAQSWFQQTRAQYPELFGASELEFVVSDMTRETDELRSNCFDLSYCSGVLYFMRSDVGKLQAAIDTMARVVRPGGWVIANEDEGLGKHFEAAGLEKGAGLDNTPEYAYCYRKPFASAAR
;
A
#
# COMPACT_ATOMS: atom_id res chain seq x y z
N MET A 1 12.07 -20.09 -6.73
CA MET A 1 12.05 -18.63 -6.98
C MET A 1 13.37 -18.09 -6.46
N HIS A 2 14.20 -17.47 -7.28
CA HIS A 2 15.49 -16.96 -6.83
C HIS A 2 15.26 -15.70 -5.97
N GLU A 3 15.47 -15.79 -4.65
CA GLU A 3 15.19 -14.68 -3.73
C GLU A 3 16.18 -13.53 -3.90
N GLN A 4 17.48 -13.83 -4.07
CA GLN A 4 18.52 -12.80 -4.17
C GLN A 4 18.35 -11.84 -5.36
N PRO A 5 18.07 -12.29 -6.60
CA PRO A 5 17.91 -11.38 -7.74
C PRO A 5 16.74 -10.41 -7.57
N PHE A 6 15.66 -10.81 -6.91
CA PHE A 6 14.51 -9.91 -6.70
C PHE A 6 14.88 -8.71 -5.83
N TRP A 7 15.54 -8.95 -4.69
CA TRP A 7 15.94 -7.86 -3.79
C TRP A 7 17.03 -6.98 -4.40
N GLN A 8 17.82 -7.49 -5.33
CA GLN A 8 18.85 -6.71 -6.02
C GLN A 8 18.31 -5.90 -7.20
N ILE A 9 17.32 -6.43 -7.92
CA ILE A 9 16.82 -5.85 -9.19
C ILE A 9 15.50 -5.12 -8.98
N VAL A 10 14.54 -5.75 -8.30
CA VAL A 10 13.17 -5.26 -8.20
C VAL A 10 12.97 -4.41 -6.95
N ALA A 11 13.62 -4.77 -5.84
CA ALA A 11 13.49 -4.06 -4.57
C ALA A 11 14.85 -3.64 -3.98
N PRO A 12 15.74 -3.00 -4.76
CA PRO A 12 17.05 -2.57 -4.26
C PRO A 12 16.89 -1.61 -3.09
N GLY A 13 17.67 -1.83 -2.03
CA GLY A 13 17.64 -1.01 -0.82
C GLY A 13 16.56 -1.38 0.19
N LEU A 14 15.63 -2.27 -0.15
CA LEU A 14 14.65 -2.82 0.79
C LEU A 14 15.12 -4.18 1.33
N LEU A 15 14.80 -4.47 2.60
CA LEU A 15 15.10 -5.75 3.22
C LEU A 15 13.83 -6.55 3.48
N SER A 16 13.89 -7.88 3.26
CA SER A 16 12.74 -8.76 3.58
C SER A 16 12.30 -8.64 5.04
N SER A 17 13.25 -8.45 5.96
CA SER A 17 13.00 -8.34 7.39
C SER A 17 12.05 -7.19 7.75
N ASP A 18 12.06 -6.10 6.97
CA ASP A 18 11.24 -4.91 7.22
C ASP A 18 9.75 -5.20 6.96
N PHE A 19 9.45 -6.28 6.22
CA PHE A 19 8.11 -6.68 5.80
C PHE A 19 7.71 -8.05 6.34
N ASP A 20 8.59 -8.79 7.03
CA ASP A 20 8.33 -10.18 7.43
C ASP A 20 7.13 -10.30 8.39
N TRP A 21 6.86 -9.27 9.20
CA TRP A 21 5.68 -9.19 10.07
C TRP A 21 4.36 -9.21 9.28
N LEU A 22 4.35 -8.75 8.01
CA LEU A 22 3.18 -8.82 7.14
C LEU A 22 2.88 -10.24 6.62
N ARG A 23 3.80 -11.20 6.78
CA ARG A 23 3.58 -12.58 6.31
C ARG A 23 2.38 -13.25 6.95
N ALA A 24 1.97 -12.83 8.15
CA ALA A 24 0.75 -13.31 8.79
C ALA A 24 -0.52 -13.03 7.97
N LEU A 25 -0.49 -12.07 7.05
CA LEU A 25 -1.59 -11.74 6.15
C LEU A 25 -1.62 -12.56 4.85
N ARG A 26 -0.60 -13.40 4.63
CA ARG A 26 -0.47 -14.19 3.41
C ARG A 26 -1.67 -15.13 3.25
N GLY A 27 -2.23 -15.15 2.03
CA GLY A 27 -3.42 -15.95 1.71
C GLY A 27 -4.75 -15.31 2.12
N ALA A 28 -4.76 -14.36 3.06
CA ALA A 28 -5.92 -13.52 3.37
C ALA A 28 -6.00 -12.28 2.47
N VAL A 29 -4.84 -11.74 2.05
CA VAL A 29 -4.73 -10.58 1.18
C VAL A 29 -4.40 -11.01 -0.25
N SER A 30 -5.33 -10.76 -1.18
CA SER A 30 -5.18 -11.10 -2.62
C SER A 30 -5.11 -9.86 -3.51
N SER A 31 -5.57 -8.71 -3.02
CA SER A 31 -5.70 -7.47 -3.78
C SER A 31 -5.26 -6.28 -2.93
N ILE A 32 -4.27 -5.53 -3.42
CA ILE A 32 -3.62 -4.46 -2.65
C ILE A 32 -3.78 -3.12 -3.38
N ILE A 33 -3.88 -2.03 -2.64
CA ILE A 33 -3.70 -0.67 -3.16
C ILE A 33 -2.63 0.05 -2.35
N VAL A 34 -1.65 0.63 -3.01
CA VAL A 34 -0.50 1.32 -2.41
C VAL A 34 -0.55 2.80 -2.77
N PHE A 35 -0.55 3.66 -1.75
CA PHE A 35 -0.60 5.11 -1.90
C PHE A 35 0.78 5.75 -1.74
N GLY A 36 1.05 6.78 -2.53
CA GLY A 36 2.28 7.59 -2.47
C GLY A 36 3.50 6.86 -2.99
N CYS A 37 3.39 6.38 -4.23
CA CYS A 37 4.45 5.68 -4.96
C CYS A 37 5.78 6.48 -5.07
N TRP A 38 5.67 7.82 -5.15
CA TRP A 38 6.77 8.79 -5.09
C TRP A 38 7.97 8.52 -6.03
N ASP A 39 7.71 7.94 -7.20
CA ASP A 39 8.73 7.63 -8.21
C ASP A 39 9.12 8.87 -9.04
N ASP A 40 9.99 9.71 -8.48
CA ASP A 40 10.44 10.93 -9.13
C ASP A 40 11.47 10.72 -10.26
N GLY A 41 11.76 9.45 -10.60
CA GLY A 41 12.76 9.05 -11.58
C GLY A 41 14.17 8.87 -10.99
N ASP A 42 14.38 9.17 -9.70
CA ASP A 42 15.59 8.78 -8.99
C ASP A 42 15.51 7.29 -8.62
N THR A 43 16.56 6.54 -8.97
CA THR A 43 16.68 5.11 -8.61
C THR A 43 16.54 4.82 -7.12
N ASN A 44 16.83 5.79 -6.25
CA ASN A 44 16.71 5.66 -4.79
C ASN A 44 15.31 6.02 -4.26
N ARG A 45 14.50 6.76 -5.02
CA ARG A 45 13.12 7.14 -4.68
C ARG A 45 12.20 6.57 -5.75
N ALA A 46 12.00 5.26 -5.66
CA ALA A 46 11.24 4.51 -6.63
C ALA A 46 10.15 3.68 -5.97
N CYS A 47 9.15 3.32 -6.76
CA CYS A 47 7.94 2.65 -6.31
C CYS A 47 8.14 1.15 -6.00
N ARG A 48 9.03 0.81 -5.07
CA ARG A 48 9.48 -0.59 -4.87
C ARG A 48 8.62 -1.40 -3.92
N GLU A 49 8.01 -0.75 -2.93
CA GLU A 49 7.26 -1.40 -1.86
C GLU A 49 6.10 -2.27 -2.39
N VAL A 50 5.40 -1.82 -3.44
CA VAL A 50 4.29 -2.59 -4.04
C VAL A 50 4.73 -3.99 -4.48
N TYR A 51 5.93 -4.14 -5.05
CA TYR A 51 6.43 -5.43 -5.51
C TYR A 51 6.80 -6.33 -4.33
N VAL A 52 7.36 -5.74 -3.27
CA VAL A 52 7.66 -6.46 -2.03
C VAL A 52 6.38 -6.97 -1.40
N LEU A 53 5.35 -6.13 -1.29
CA LEU A 53 4.04 -6.50 -0.75
C LEU A 53 3.39 -7.61 -1.57
N LEU A 54 3.36 -7.50 -2.91
CA LEU A 54 2.87 -8.55 -3.79
C LEU A 54 3.54 -9.90 -3.50
N ARG A 55 4.87 -9.89 -3.33
CA ARG A 55 5.66 -11.10 -3.09
C ARG A 55 5.45 -11.68 -1.69
N ILE A 56 5.53 -10.85 -0.65
CA ILE A 56 5.40 -11.27 0.76
C ILE A 56 3.99 -11.81 1.04
N LEU A 57 2.97 -11.12 0.53
CA LEU A 57 1.57 -11.47 0.75
C LEU A 57 1.09 -12.57 -0.22
N GLY A 58 1.84 -12.84 -1.29
CA GLY A 58 1.40 -13.72 -2.37
C GLY A 58 0.14 -13.21 -3.07
N ALA A 59 0.00 -11.88 -3.16
CA ALA A 59 -1.19 -11.25 -3.71
C ALA A 59 -1.23 -11.36 -5.24
N ALA A 60 -2.45 -11.50 -5.78
CA ALA A 60 -2.70 -11.68 -7.19
C ALA A 60 -2.70 -10.35 -7.96
N ARG A 61 -3.06 -9.24 -7.31
CA ARG A 61 -3.09 -7.92 -7.95
C ARG A 61 -2.73 -6.78 -7.01
N ALA A 62 -2.21 -5.70 -7.57
CA ALA A 62 -2.03 -4.44 -6.87
C ALA A 62 -2.37 -3.22 -7.75
N ALA A 63 -2.82 -2.15 -7.10
CA ALA A 63 -2.91 -0.82 -7.68
C ALA A 63 -1.88 0.12 -7.03
N VAL A 64 -1.18 0.89 -7.85
CA VAL A 64 -0.19 1.88 -7.45
C VAL A 64 -0.78 3.26 -7.67
N VAL A 65 -0.81 4.08 -6.62
CA VAL A 65 -1.50 5.38 -6.63
C VAL A 65 -0.55 6.50 -6.26
N ASP A 66 -0.58 7.57 -7.05
CA ASP A 66 0.07 8.84 -6.76
C ASP A 66 -0.73 9.97 -7.43
N LYS A 67 -0.66 11.18 -6.86
CA LYS A 67 -1.33 12.36 -7.44
C LYS A 67 -0.53 12.93 -8.62
N GLU A 68 0.77 12.70 -8.65
CA GLU A 68 1.66 13.23 -9.68
C GLU A 68 1.71 12.28 -10.88
N ALA A 69 1.16 12.73 -12.01
CA ALA A 69 1.07 11.91 -13.22
C ALA A 69 2.44 11.45 -13.75
N ASP A 70 3.48 12.25 -13.55
CA ASP A 70 4.84 11.91 -13.96
C ASP A 70 5.40 10.76 -13.11
N TYR A 71 5.09 10.70 -11.80
CA TYR A 71 5.55 9.62 -10.93
C TYR A 71 4.93 8.29 -11.33
N ILE A 72 3.62 8.29 -11.62
CA ILE A 72 2.94 7.11 -12.13
C ILE A 72 3.52 6.66 -13.47
N ARG A 73 3.85 7.58 -14.38
CA ARG A 73 4.45 7.27 -15.68
C ARG A 73 5.84 6.66 -15.53
N ASN A 74 6.65 7.18 -14.62
CA ASN A 74 7.98 6.64 -14.31
C ASN A 74 7.88 5.21 -13.76
N ALA A 75 7.02 5.00 -12.77
CA ALA A 75 6.81 3.69 -12.16
C ALA A 75 6.30 2.67 -13.19
N GLN A 76 5.38 3.07 -14.06
CA GLN A 76 4.86 2.21 -15.14
C GLN A 76 5.94 1.88 -16.18
N SER A 77 6.71 2.87 -16.63
CA SER A 77 7.80 2.68 -17.60
C SER A 77 8.86 1.73 -17.06
N TRP A 78 9.30 1.94 -15.81
CA TRP A 78 10.24 1.05 -15.14
C TRP A 78 9.68 -0.37 -15.04
N PHE A 79 8.43 -0.53 -14.60
CA PHE A 79 7.80 -1.85 -14.48
C PHE A 79 7.81 -2.61 -15.80
N GLN A 80 7.39 -1.94 -16.89
CA GLN A 80 7.34 -2.55 -18.22
C GLN A 80 8.73 -2.98 -18.69
N GLN A 81 9.75 -2.13 -18.51
CA GLN A 81 11.12 -2.44 -18.90
C GLN A 81 11.71 -3.58 -18.07
N THR A 82 11.60 -3.52 -16.75
CA THR A 82 12.17 -4.54 -15.86
C THR A 82 11.45 -5.87 -16.00
N ARG A 83 10.11 -5.87 -16.18
CA ARG A 83 9.35 -7.10 -16.43
C ARG A 83 9.68 -7.72 -17.79
N ALA A 84 9.95 -6.91 -18.82
CA ALA A 84 10.39 -7.43 -20.12
C ALA A 84 11.77 -8.11 -20.02
N GLN A 85 12.66 -7.59 -19.18
CA GLN A 85 14.00 -8.14 -18.99
C GLN A 85 14.03 -9.34 -18.02
N TYR A 86 13.20 -9.34 -16.98
CA TYR A 86 13.19 -10.32 -15.89
C TYR A 86 11.76 -10.79 -15.54
N PRO A 87 11.03 -11.40 -16.48
CA PRO A 87 9.61 -11.75 -16.27
C PRO A 87 9.38 -12.70 -15.09
N GLU A 88 10.34 -13.59 -14.80
CA GLU A 88 10.29 -14.55 -13.70
C GLU A 88 10.29 -13.90 -12.30
N LEU A 89 10.68 -12.63 -12.18
CA LEU A 89 10.72 -11.92 -10.91
C LEU A 89 9.36 -11.31 -10.50
N PHE A 90 8.44 -11.13 -11.45
CA PHE A 90 7.14 -10.50 -11.20
C PHE A 90 5.98 -11.50 -11.08
N GLY A 91 6.19 -12.76 -11.47
CA GLY A 91 5.15 -13.79 -11.41
C GLY A 91 3.93 -13.47 -12.29
N ALA A 92 2.76 -13.97 -11.89
CA ALA A 92 1.50 -13.77 -12.61
C ALA A 92 0.66 -12.60 -12.08
N SER A 93 1.24 -11.74 -11.23
CA SER A 93 0.49 -10.68 -10.58
C SER A 93 0.11 -9.56 -11.55
N GLU A 94 -1.11 -9.05 -11.40
CA GLU A 94 -1.62 -7.90 -12.17
C GLU A 94 -1.28 -6.59 -11.47
N LEU A 95 -0.82 -5.59 -12.22
CA LEU A 95 -0.44 -4.30 -11.68
C LEU A 95 -1.15 -3.17 -12.44
N GLU A 96 -1.83 -2.32 -11.70
CA GLU A 96 -2.51 -1.12 -12.21
C GLU A 96 -1.82 0.14 -11.69
N PHE A 97 -1.78 1.18 -12.52
CA PHE A 97 -1.12 2.45 -12.25
C PHE A 97 -2.16 3.57 -12.35
N VAL A 98 -2.43 4.26 -11.24
CA VAL A 98 -3.57 5.18 -11.13
C VAL A 98 -3.08 6.55 -10.67
N VAL A 99 -3.40 7.58 -11.47
CA VAL A 99 -3.19 8.98 -11.06
C VAL A 99 -4.39 9.43 -10.24
N SER A 100 -4.21 9.61 -8.93
CA SER A 100 -5.28 10.06 -8.03
C SER A 100 -4.73 10.73 -6.77
N ASP A 101 -5.42 11.78 -6.32
CA ASP A 101 -5.14 12.44 -5.04
C ASP A 101 -5.94 11.76 -3.93
N MET A 102 -5.25 11.13 -2.97
CA MET A 102 -5.90 10.44 -1.86
C MET A 102 -6.61 11.39 -0.88
N THR A 103 -6.32 12.70 -0.93
CA THR A 103 -6.92 13.70 -0.05
C THR A 103 -8.30 14.18 -0.50
N ARG A 104 -8.85 13.60 -1.57
CA ARG A 104 -10.11 13.99 -2.18
C ARG A 104 -10.91 12.76 -2.58
N GLU A 105 -12.23 12.90 -2.64
CA GLU A 105 -13.06 11.89 -3.28
C GLU A 105 -12.83 11.92 -4.80
N THR A 106 -12.56 10.73 -5.35
CA THR A 106 -12.25 10.54 -6.77
C THR A 106 -12.94 9.27 -7.26
N ASP A 107 -13.45 9.29 -8.50
CA ASP A 107 -14.13 8.14 -9.13
C ASP A 107 -13.13 7.08 -9.63
N GLU A 108 -11.87 7.48 -9.79
CA GLU A 108 -10.73 6.65 -10.16
C GLU A 108 -10.48 5.53 -9.14
N LEU A 109 -10.80 5.77 -7.87
CA LEU A 109 -10.59 4.83 -6.78
C LEU A 109 -11.90 4.17 -6.35
N ARG A 110 -12.11 2.93 -6.79
CA ARG A 110 -13.28 2.13 -6.47
C ARG A 110 -13.35 1.79 -4.97
N SER A 111 -14.52 1.99 -4.37
CA SER A 111 -14.77 1.63 -2.97
C SER A 111 -14.88 0.12 -2.78
N ASN A 112 -14.47 -0.37 -1.60
CA ASN A 112 -14.61 -1.78 -1.19
C ASN A 112 -14.01 -2.82 -2.16
N CYS A 113 -12.94 -2.45 -2.87
CA CYS A 113 -12.36 -3.27 -3.95
C CYS A 113 -11.13 -4.09 -3.50
N PHE A 114 -10.41 -3.62 -2.48
CA PHE A 114 -9.12 -4.17 -2.07
C PHE A 114 -9.21 -4.90 -0.72
N ASP A 115 -8.34 -5.90 -0.54
CA ASP A 115 -8.11 -6.56 0.75
C ASP A 115 -7.26 -5.71 1.68
N LEU A 116 -6.35 -4.92 1.12
CA LEU A 116 -5.37 -4.11 1.83
C LEU A 116 -5.18 -2.76 1.14
N SER A 117 -5.27 -1.67 1.90
CA SER A 117 -4.65 -0.39 1.54
C SER A 117 -3.38 -0.19 2.36
N TYR A 118 -2.29 0.17 1.68
CA TYR A 118 -0.99 0.39 2.30
C TYR A 118 -0.45 1.77 1.96
N CYS A 119 0.25 2.38 2.91
CA CYS A 119 0.88 3.70 2.79
C CYS A 119 2.16 3.73 3.64
N SER A 120 3.22 4.40 3.19
CA SER A 120 4.48 4.48 3.91
C SER A 120 5.09 5.87 3.75
N GLY A 121 5.21 6.61 4.85
CA GLY A 121 5.80 7.96 4.89
C GLY A 121 5.05 9.04 4.11
N VAL A 122 3.77 8.85 3.77
CA VAL A 122 2.98 9.80 2.98
C VAL A 122 2.11 10.67 3.88
N LEU A 123 1.47 10.06 4.88
CA LEU A 123 0.56 10.76 5.80
C LEU A 123 1.30 11.81 6.62
N TYR A 124 2.58 11.56 6.94
CA TYR A 124 3.47 12.50 7.59
C TYR A 124 3.51 13.88 6.90
N PHE A 125 3.56 13.92 5.57
CA PHE A 125 3.62 15.18 4.82
C PHE A 125 2.32 16.00 4.91
N MET A 126 1.23 15.38 5.35
CA MET A 126 -0.09 16.00 5.49
C MET A 126 -0.44 16.32 6.94
N ARG A 127 0.42 15.98 7.92
CA ARG A 127 0.10 16.11 9.35
C ARG A 127 -0.22 17.53 9.84
N SER A 128 0.23 18.55 9.11
CA SER A 128 -0.07 19.95 9.42
C SER A 128 -1.45 20.41 8.93
N ASP A 129 -2.07 19.66 8.01
CA ASP A 129 -3.40 19.92 7.46
C ASP A 129 -4.31 18.75 7.85
N VAL A 130 -4.97 18.89 9.01
CA VAL A 130 -5.84 17.86 9.59
C VAL A 130 -6.93 17.43 8.62
N GLY A 131 -7.45 18.35 7.80
CA GLY A 131 -8.48 18.04 6.80
C GLY A 131 -7.97 17.09 5.72
N LYS A 132 -6.78 17.37 5.17
CA LYS A 132 -6.15 16.49 4.17
C LYS A 132 -5.72 15.16 4.76
N LEU A 133 -5.15 15.16 5.96
CA LEU A 133 -4.77 13.94 6.65
C LEU A 133 -5.97 13.02 6.88
N GLN A 134 -7.08 13.58 7.38
CA GLN A 134 -8.29 12.79 7.60
C GLN A 134 -8.87 12.27 6.27
N ALA A 135 -8.96 13.12 5.24
CA ALA A 135 -9.46 12.70 3.93
C ALA A 135 -8.59 11.59 3.29
N ALA A 136 -7.27 11.64 3.49
CA ALA A 136 -6.35 10.59 3.05
C ALA A 136 -6.65 9.25 3.73
N ILE A 137 -6.82 9.25 5.06
CA ILE A 137 -7.14 8.05 5.84
C ILE A 137 -8.54 7.52 5.49
N ASP A 138 -9.52 8.40 5.31
CA ASP A 138 -10.88 8.05 4.89
C ASP A 138 -10.86 7.39 3.50
N THR A 139 -10.04 7.89 2.57
CA THR A 139 -9.84 7.25 1.26
C THR A 139 -9.24 5.86 1.40
N MET A 140 -8.20 5.67 2.22
CA MET A 140 -7.62 4.35 2.49
C MET A 140 -8.68 3.39 3.05
N ALA A 141 -9.50 3.84 4.01
CA ALA A 141 -10.59 3.06 4.57
C ALA A 141 -11.68 2.74 3.52
N ARG A 142 -12.04 3.70 2.66
CA ARG A 142 -13.11 3.58 1.66
C ARG A 142 -12.81 2.51 0.61
N VAL A 143 -11.58 2.47 0.10
CA VAL A 143 -11.18 1.54 -0.99
C VAL A 143 -11.06 0.08 -0.52
N VAL A 144 -10.91 -0.13 0.78
CA VAL A 144 -10.79 -1.46 1.39
C VAL A 144 -12.17 -2.07 1.64
N ARG A 145 -12.32 -3.37 1.36
CA ARG A 145 -13.56 -4.11 1.63
C ARG A 145 -13.83 -4.23 3.13
N PRO A 146 -15.08 -4.42 3.57
CA PRO A 146 -15.36 -4.78 4.96
C PRO A 146 -14.58 -6.02 5.38
N GLY A 147 -13.91 -5.98 6.53
CA GLY A 147 -12.98 -7.02 6.95
C GLY A 147 -11.66 -7.04 6.18
N GLY A 148 -11.29 -5.96 5.48
CA GLY A 148 -9.95 -5.76 4.93
C GLY A 148 -9.04 -4.99 5.89
N TRP A 149 -7.80 -4.77 5.46
CA TRP A 149 -6.74 -4.12 6.23
C TRP A 149 -6.45 -2.71 5.70
N VAL A 150 -6.21 -1.80 6.64
CA VAL A 150 -5.67 -0.47 6.40
C VAL A 150 -4.37 -0.38 7.17
N ILE A 151 -3.24 -0.29 6.47
CA ILE A 151 -1.91 -0.26 7.08
C ILE A 151 -1.16 0.99 6.64
N ALA A 152 -0.57 1.71 7.59
CA ALA A 152 0.32 2.81 7.29
C ALA A 152 1.60 2.73 8.12
N ASN A 153 2.77 2.93 7.51
CA ASN A 153 4.05 3.08 8.21
C ASN A 153 4.39 4.57 8.30
N GLU A 154 4.23 5.18 9.48
CA GLU A 154 4.30 6.62 9.67
C GLU A 154 4.84 6.97 11.07
N ASP A 155 5.27 8.22 11.28
CA ASP A 155 5.64 8.71 12.61
C ASP A 155 4.47 8.59 13.62
N GLU A 156 4.82 8.58 14.91
CA GLU A 156 3.85 8.48 16.01
C GLU A 156 2.80 9.62 16.02
N GLY A 157 1.62 9.33 16.59
CA GLY A 157 0.57 10.31 16.85
C GLY A 157 -0.64 10.29 15.91
N LEU A 158 -0.70 9.39 14.93
CA LEU A 158 -1.80 9.35 13.94
C LEU A 158 -2.99 8.48 14.35
N GLY A 159 -2.89 7.69 15.44
CA GLY A 159 -3.86 6.64 15.77
C GLY A 159 -5.31 7.11 15.88
N LYS A 160 -5.54 8.30 16.45
CA LYS A 160 -6.89 8.87 16.59
C LYS A 160 -7.58 9.15 15.25
N HIS A 161 -6.82 9.40 14.18
CA HIS A 161 -7.37 9.65 12.85
C HIS A 161 -7.87 8.37 12.18
N PHE A 162 -7.19 7.24 12.40
CA PHE A 162 -7.66 5.93 11.95
C PHE A 162 -8.93 5.51 12.70
N GLU A 163 -8.98 5.74 14.02
CA GLU A 163 -10.18 5.49 14.83
C GLU A 163 -11.35 6.39 14.39
N ALA A 164 -11.09 7.66 14.08
CA ALA A 164 -12.09 8.61 13.56
C ALA A 164 -12.64 8.20 12.19
N ALA A 165 -11.86 7.50 11.37
CA ALA A 165 -12.30 6.90 10.11
C ALA A 165 -13.16 5.63 10.29
N GLY A 166 -13.50 5.28 11.54
CA GLY A 166 -14.32 4.10 11.87
C GLY A 166 -13.55 2.79 11.77
N LEU A 167 -12.21 2.83 11.84
CA LEU A 167 -11.37 1.64 11.78
C LEU A 167 -11.08 1.10 13.17
N GLU A 168 -10.93 -0.22 13.26
CA GLU A 168 -10.62 -0.92 14.50
C GLU A 168 -9.15 -1.36 14.50
N LYS A 169 -8.44 -1.22 15.62
CA LYS A 169 -7.06 -1.71 15.71
C LYS A 169 -7.02 -3.21 15.40
N GLY A 170 -6.17 -3.60 14.47
CA GLY A 170 -5.97 -4.99 14.11
C GLY A 170 -5.23 -5.74 15.20
N ALA A 171 -5.74 -6.91 15.59
CA ALA A 171 -5.00 -7.88 16.40
C ALA A 171 -4.34 -8.93 15.49
N GLY A 172 -3.29 -9.59 15.98
CA GLY A 172 -2.71 -10.78 15.33
C GLY A 172 -1.60 -10.52 14.31
N LEU A 173 -0.94 -9.36 14.36
CA LEU A 173 0.32 -9.11 13.66
C LEU A 173 1.46 -9.07 14.68
N ASP A 174 2.07 -10.22 14.93
CA ASP A 174 3.20 -10.34 15.84
C ASP A 174 4.42 -9.58 15.29
N ASN A 175 5.17 -8.90 16.16
CA ASN A 175 6.35 -8.10 15.81
C ASN A 175 6.06 -6.94 14.84
N THR A 176 4.84 -6.40 14.86
CA THR A 176 4.50 -5.16 14.16
C THR A 176 5.43 -4.02 14.64
N PRO A 177 6.08 -3.28 13.72
CA PRO A 177 6.89 -2.12 14.11
C PRO A 177 6.07 -1.05 14.84
N GLU A 178 6.69 -0.31 15.76
CA GLU A 178 5.99 0.73 16.55
C GLU A 178 5.40 1.85 15.68
N TYR A 179 6.00 2.11 14.52
CA TYR A 179 5.55 3.09 13.52
C TYR A 179 4.48 2.55 12.55
N ALA A 180 4.04 1.29 12.69
CA ALA A 180 3.06 0.69 11.80
C ALA A 180 1.63 0.75 12.40
N TYR A 181 0.80 1.61 11.81
CA TYR A 181 -0.63 1.71 12.10
C TYR A 181 -1.38 0.60 11.40
N CYS A 182 -1.74 -0.45 12.13
CA CYS A 182 -2.43 -1.62 11.59
C CYS A 182 -3.90 -1.64 12.02
N TYR A 183 -4.80 -1.38 11.08
CA TYR A 183 -6.22 -1.28 11.32
C TYR A 183 -7.04 -2.18 10.40
N ARG A 184 -8.25 -2.49 10.85
CA ARG A 184 -9.25 -3.29 10.16
C ARG A 184 -10.43 -2.41 9.83
N LYS A 185 -10.93 -2.54 8.60
CA LYS A 185 -12.27 -2.04 8.29
C LYS A 185 -13.28 -3.00 8.92
N PRO A 186 -14.19 -2.54 9.79
CA PRO A 186 -15.17 -3.43 10.39
C PRO A 186 -16.01 -4.09 9.29
N PHE A 187 -16.44 -5.32 9.54
CA PHE A 187 -17.56 -5.85 8.76
C PHE A 187 -18.73 -4.91 8.98
N ALA A 188 -19.40 -4.46 7.92
CA ALA A 188 -20.66 -3.76 8.09
C ALA A 188 -21.53 -4.68 8.95
N SER A 189 -21.74 -4.31 10.22
CA SER A 189 -22.76 -4.94 11.02
C SER A 189 -24.03 -4.77 10.19
N ALA A 190 -24.63 -5.89 9.79
CA ALA A 190 -25.96 -5.83 9.21
C ALA A 190 -26.78 -4.99 10.17
N ALA A 191 -27.17 -3.78 9.73
CA ALA A 191 -27.97 -2.87 10.51
C ALA A 191 -29.16 -3.69 11.04
N ARG A 192 -29.19 -3.89 12.35
CA ARG A 192 -30.36 -4.41 13.05
C ARG A 192 -31.12 -3.22 13.58
#